data_AF-A0A7Y8HD41-F1
#
_entry.id   AF-A0A7Y8HD41-F1
#
_cell.length_a   1.000
_cell.length_b   1.000
_cell.length_c   1.000
_cell.angle_alpha   90.00
_cell.angle_beta   90.00
_cell.angle_gamma   90.00
#
_symmetry.space_group_name_H-M   'P 1'
#
loop_
_entity.id
_entity.type
_entity.pdbx_description
1 polymer ?
#
loop_
_entity_poly.entity_id
_entity_poly.type
_entity_poly.pdbx_seq_one_letter_code
_entity_poly.pdbx_strand_id
1 'polypeptide(L)'
;MSEEEKLAAQAIKKIRSWLEEETGGRGGRFTPRLSIKFCGGCNPLIERGEVAQRIREELPGPRWVPWEGEADLVLIVNGCPTACAERAEIQKKARISLVIRPGGVSGIEKAGDV
;
A
#
# COMPACT_ATOMS: atom_id res chain seq x y z
N MET A 1 20.42 -6.85 2.99
CA MET A 1 19.01 -6.45 2.83
C MET A 1 18.75 -6.13 1.37
N SER A 2 17.87 -6.88 0.72
CA SER A 2 17.44 -6.63 -0.67
C SER A 2 16.67 -5.30 -0.77
N GLU A 3 16.38 -4.86 -1.99
CA GLU A 3 15.58 -3.65 -2.20
C GLU A 3 14.12 -3.88 -1.77
N GLU A 4 13.57 -5.06 -2.06
CA GLU A 4 12.24 -5.49 -1.64
C GLU A 4 12.06 -5.41 -0.13
N GLU A 5 13.08 -5.84 0.63
CA GLU A 5 13.09 -5.77 2.10
C GLU A 5 13.00 -4.34 2.60
N LYS A 6 13.79 -3.45 2.00
CA LYS A 6 13.80 -2.03 2.38
C LYS A 6 12.48 -1.35 2.06
N LEU A 7 11.87 -1.68 0.92
CA LEU A 7 10.60 -1.12 0.49
C LEU A 7 9.45 -1.63 1.37
N ALA A 8 9.42 -2.94 1.65
CA ALA A 8 8.44 -3.54 2.55
C ALA A 8 8.53 -2.92 3.95
N ALA A 9 9.73 -2.84 4.53
CA ALA A 9 9.93 -2.26 5.87
C ALA A 9 9.48 -0.79 5.95
N GLN A 10 9.78 0.02 4.92
CA GLN A 10 9.32 1.40 4.84
C GLN A 10 7.79 1.51 4.75
N ALA A 11 7.15 0.67 3.93
CA ALA A 11 5.70 0.63 3.80
C ALA A 11 5.04 0.18 5.10
N ILE A 12 5.53 -0.89 5.73
CA ILE A 12 5.03 -1.41 7.01
C ILE A 12 5.09 -0.33 8.09
N LYS A 13 6.22 0.38 8.20
CA LYS A 13 6.36 1.48 9.18
C LYS A 13 5.30 2.57 9.01
N LYS A 14 5.05 2.98 7.76
CA LYS A 14 4.02 4.01 7.45
C LYS A 14 2.61 3.49 7.74
N ILE A 15 2.32 2.24 7.38
CA ILE A 15 1.00 1.64 7.60
C ILE A 15 0.73 1.45 9.10
N ARG A 16 1.72 1.01 9.89
CA ARG A 16 1.57 0.88 11.35
C ARG A 16 1.21 2.22 12.01
N SER A 17 1.95 3.28 11.67
CA SER A 17 1.65 4.64 12.16
C SER A 17 0.20 5.03 11.87
N TRP A 18 -0.26 4.81 10.63
CA TRP A 18 -1.63 5.11 10.25
C TRP A 18 -2.67 4.22 10.96
N LEU A 19 -2.41 2.93 11.14
CA LEU A 19 -3.28 2.02 11.88
C LEU A 19 -3.43 2.46 13.34
N GLU A 20 -2.35 2.90 13.98
CA GLU A 20 -2.36 3.42 15.36
C GLU A 20 -3.22 4.70 15.46
N GLU A 21 -3.08 5.62 14.51
CA GLU A 21 -3.88 6.85 14.43
C GLU A 21 -5.38 6.58 14.24
N GLU A 22 -5.75 5.63 13.35
CA GLU A 22 -7.16 5.31 13.10
C GLU A 22 -7.81 4.49 14.23
N THR A 23 -7.04 3.63 14.91
CA THR A 23 -7.56 2.79 16.01
C THR A 23 -7.66 3.54 17.34
N GLY A 24 -6.79 4.52 17.60
CA GLY A 24 -6.84 5.35 18.80
C GLY A 24 -7.99 6.37 18.84
N GLY A 25 -8.57 6.72 17.69
CA GLY A 25 -9.62 7.75 17.58
C GLY A 25 -11.07 7.25 17.48
N ARG A 26 -11.31 5.97 17.17
CA ARG A 26 -12.66 5.41 16.99
C ARG A 26 -12.98 4.39 18.09
N GLY A 27 -13.85 4.76 19.03
CA GLY A 27 -14.32 3.90 20.14
C GLY A 27 -15.17 2.68 19.75
N GLY A 28 -14.97 2.10 18.57
CA GLY A 28 -15.63 0.88 18.09
C GLY A 28 -14.63 -0.07 17.42
N ARG A 29 -14.97 -1.36 17.34
CA ARG A 29 -14.20 -2.39 16.61
C ARG A 29 -14.13 -2.04 15.10
N PHE A 30 -13.24 -1.14 14.72
CA PHE A 30 -12.92 -0.85 13.33
C PHE A 30 -11.77 -1.77 12.91
N THR A 31 -11.99 -2.58 11.88
CA THR A 31 -10.94 -3.40 11.25
C THR A 31 -10.59 -2.75 9.91
N PRO A 32 -9.43 -2.07 9.80
CA PRO A 32 -9.04 -1.39 8.57
C PRO A 32 -8.96 -2.36 7.39
N ARG A 33 -9.50 -1.96 6.23
CA ARG A 33 -9.50 -2.77 5.00
C ARG A 33 -8.39 -2.30 4.07
N LEU A 34 -7.53 -3.22 3.64
CA LEU A 34 -6.40 -2.93 2.77
C LEU A 34 -6.55 -3.68 1.44
N SER A 35 -6.26 -3.00 0.34
CA SER A 35 -6.15 -3.63 -0.99
C SER A 35 -4.76 -3.39 -1.58
N ILE A 36 -4.39 -4.20 -2.58
CA ILE A 36 -3.14 -4.04 -3.32
C ILE A 36 -3.45 -3.97 -4.81
N LYS A 37 -2.85 -2.99 -5.49
CA LYS A 37 -2.81 -2.90 -6.94
C LYS A 37 -1.38 -2.99 -7.44
N PHE A 38 -1.12 -3.94 -8.34
CA PHE A 38 0.15 -4.05 -9.05
C PHE A 38 0.11 -3.32 -10.38
N CYS A 39 1.28 -2.84 -10.84
CA CYS A 39 1.45 -2.37 -12.20
C CYS A 39 1.44 -3.52 -13.25
N GLY A 40 1.53 -3.18 -14.54
CA GLY A 40 1.51 -4.17 -15.63
C GLY A 40 2.71 -5.12 -15.65
N GLY A 41 3.83 -4.77 -15.02
CA GLY A 41 4.99 -5.67 -14.87
C GLY A 41 5.82 -5.85 -16.13
N CYS A 42 5.83 -4.88 -17.04
CA CYS A 42 6.55 -4.98 -18.31
C CYS A 42 8.08 -5.08 -18.16
N ASN A 43 8.67 -4.44 -17.15
CA ASN A 43 10.12 -4.47 -16.90
C ASN A 43 10.43 -4.22 -15.41
N PRO A 44 10.12 -5.18 -14.51
CA PRO A 44 10.28 -4.98 -13.07
C PRO A 44 11.77 -4.96 -12.67
N LEU A 45 12.18 -3.94 -11.92
CA LEU A 45 13.44 -3.88 -11.18
C LEU A 45 13.34 -4.53 -9.80
N ILE A 46 12.12 -4.65 -9.26
CA ILE A 46 11.83 -5.30 -7.98
C ILE A 46 10.75 -6.36 -8.14
N GLU A 47 10.83 -7.40 -7.31
CA GLU A 47 9.78 -8.41 -7.21
C GLU A 47 8.62 -7.93 -6.36
N ARG A 48 7.63 -7.32 -7.03
CA ARG A 48 6.44 -6.73 -6.39
C ARG A 48 5.65 -7.72 -5.54
N GLY A 49 5.63 -9.00 -5.94
CA GLY A 49 4.99 -10.07 -5.20
C GLY A 49 5.65 -10.31 -3.84
N GLU A 50 6.99 -10.30 -3.80
CA GLU A 50 7.76 -10.43 -2.57
C GLU A 50 7.51 -9.25 -1.62
N VAL A 51 7.51 -8.02 -2.14
CA VAL A 51 7.17 -6.83 -1.36
C VAL A 51 5.77 -6.95 -0.74
N ALA A 52 4.78 -7.33 -1.55
CA ALA A 52 3.41 -7.49 -1.07
C ALA A 52 3.24 -8.62 -0.05
N GLN A 53 3.94 -9.74 -0.25
CA GLN A 53 3.93 -10.87 0.68
C GLN A 53 4.45 -10.45 2.05
N ARG A 54 5.65 -9.84 2.10
CA ARG A 54 6.26 -9.38 3.35
C ARG A 54 5.36 -8.40 4.10
N ILE A 55 4.77 -7.45 3.39
CA ILE A 55 3.81 -6.49 3.99
C ILE A 55 2.61 -7.22 4.62
N ARG A 56 2.06 -8.25 3.95
CA ARG A 56 0.92 -9.02 4.49
C ARG A 56 1.31 -9.82 5.74
N GLU A 57 2.49 -10.44 5.71
CA GLU A 57 2.98 -11.27 6.82
C GLU A 57 3.30 -10.42 8.07
N GLU A 58 3.82 -9.20 7.89
CA GLU A 58 4.24 -8.33 8.99
C GLU A 58 3.16 -7.34 9.48
N LEU A 59 1.98 -7.33 8.86
CA LEU A 59 0.83 -6.52 9.27
C LEU A 59 -0.38 -7.38 9.65
N PRO A 60 -0.33 -8.09 10.79
CA PRO A 60 -1.51 -8.76 11.33
C PRO A 60 -2.50 -7.71 11.87
N GLY A 61 -3.79 -7.89 11.57
CA GLY A 61 -4.85 -6.98 12.05
C GLY A 61 -5.77 -6.45 10.95
N PRO A 62 -5.26 -5.71 9.95
CA PRO A 62 -6.09 -5.25 8.84
C PRO A 62 -6.67 -6.41 8.03
N ARG A 63 -7.88 -6.20 7.49
CA ARG A 63 -8.52 -7.13 6.57
C ARG A 63 -8.05 -6.86 5.14
N TRP A 64 -7.39 -7.84 4.54
CA TRP A 64 -7.05 -7.78 3.12
C TRP A 64 -8.29 -8.05 2.26
N VAL A 65 -8.58 -7.15 1.33
CA VAL A 65 -9.70 -7.24 0.39
C VAL A 65 -9.20 -7.26 -1.05
N PRO A 66 -9.95 -7.87 -1.99
CA PRO A 66 -9.67 -7.75 -3.42
C PRO A 66 -9.65 -6.29 -3.87
N TRP A 67 -8.97 -5.99 -4.97
CA TRP A 67 -8.88 -4.65 -5.54
C TRP A 67 -10.25 -4.06 -5.92
N GLU A 68 -11.18 -4.90 -6.33
CA GLU A 68 -12.56 -4.54 -6.64
C GLU A 68 -13.41 -4.27 -5.39
N GLY A 69 -12.93 -4.66 -4.22
CA GLY A 69 -13.59 -4.42 -2.94
C GLY A 69 -13.36 -3.00 -2.42
N GLU A 70 -14.19 -2.59 -1.48
CA GLU A 70 -14.01 -1.32 -0.76
C GLU A 70 -12.85 -1.43 0.24
N ALA A 71 -11.81 -0.63 0.03
CA ALA A 71 -10.65 -0.53 0.91
C ALA A 71 -10.54 0.85 1.54
N ASP A 72 -10.04 0.90 2.77
CA ASP A 72 -9.69 2.15 3.44
C ASP A 72 -8.33 2.65 2.93
N LEU A 73 -7.37 1.74 2.72
CA LEU A 73 -6.05 2.02 2.14
C LEU A 73 -5.78 1.12 0.93
N VAL A 74 -5.33 1.70 -0.18
CA VAL A 74 -4.75 0.96 -1.33
C VAL A 74 -3.23 1.07 -1.33
N LEU A 75 -2.55 -0.07 -1.46
CA LEU A 75 -1.12 -0.12 -1.79
C LEU A 75 -0.96 -0.24 -3.29
N ILE A 76 -0.27 0.72 -3.91
CA ILE A 76 0.05 0.71 -5.33
C ILE A 76 1.51 0.28 -5.48
N VAL A 77 1.75 -0.95 -5.92
CA VAL A 77 3.09 -1.54 -5.99
C VAL A 77 3.58 -1.58 -7.43
N ASN A 78 4.51 -0.69 -7.73
CA ASN A 78 5.15 -0.56 -9.03
C ASN A 78 6.48 -1.31 -9.06
N GLY A 79 6.70 -2.06 -10.13
CA GLY A 79 7.93 -2.85 -10.31
C GLY A 79 9.06 -2.02 -10.90
N CYS A 80 8.75 -0.90 -11.55
CA CYS A 80 9.72 -0.04 -12.21
C CYS A 80 9.43 1.45 -11.91
N PRO A 81 10.42 2.35 -12.10
CA PRO A 81 10.26 3.78 -11.79
C PRO A 81 9.18 4.47 -12.62
N THR A 82 8.81 3.93 -13.79
CA THR A 82 7.72 4.43 -14.64
C THR A 82 6.38 4.51 -13.90
N ALA A 83 6.19 3.70 -12.86
CA ALA A 83 5.06 3.74 -11.96
C ALA A 83 3.68 3.78 -12.65
N CYS A 84 3.46 2.95 -13.68
CA CYS A 84 2.25 3.04 -14.51
C CYS A 84 0.93 2.72 -13.79
N ALA A 85 0.96 2.21 -12.56
CA ALA A 85 -0.22 2.05 -11.70
C ALA A 85 -0.46 3.24 -10.75
N GLU A 86 0.45 4.21 -10.68
CA GLU A 86 0.28 5.48 -9.98
C GLU A 86 -0.64 6.39 -10.81
N ARG A 87 -1.95 6.12 -10.74
CA ARG A 87 -2.98 6.85 -11.47
C ARG A 87 -4.04 7.36 -10.51
N ALA A 88 -4.56 8.55 -10.78
CA ALA A 88 -5.64 9.14 -9.99
C ALA A 88 -6.87 8.22 -9.88
N GLU A 89 -7.21 7.49 -10.96
CA GLU A 89 -8.32 6.52 -10.95
C GLU A 89 -8.10 5.36 -9.96
N ILE A 90 -6.85 4.96 -9.73
CA ILE A 90 -6.46 3.89 -8.80
C ILE A 90 -6.41 4.45 -7.38
N GLN A 91 -5.80 5.62 -7.19
CA GLN A 91 -5.70 6.24 -5.86
C GLN A 91 -7.07 6.61 -5.29
N LYS A 92 -8.03 7.00 -6.13
CA LYS A 92 -9.41 7.34 -5.73
C LYS A 92 -10.30 6.13 -5.41
N LYS A 93 -9.80 4.89 -5.52
CA LYS A 93 -10.54 3.67 -5.15
C LYS A 93 -10.61 3.40 -3.65
N ALA A 94 -9.73 4.00 -2.88
CA ALA A 94 -9.72 3.91 -1.43
C ALA A 94 -9.75 5.31 -0.82
N ARG A 95 -9.98 5.41 0.49
CA ARG A 95 -9.93 6.70 1.20
C ARG A 95 -8.52 7.30 1.15
N ILE A 96 -7.50 6.46 1.22
CA ILE A 96 -6.09 6.84 1.12
C ILE A 96 -5.30 5.85 0.27
N SER A 97 -4.16 6.30 -0.25
CA SER A 97 -3.24 5.48 -1.04
C SER A 97 -1.80 5.58 -0.56
N LEU A 98 -1.05 4.50 -0.71
CA LEU A 98 0.40 4.43 -0.50
C LEU A 98 1.06 3.85 -1.75
N VAL A 99 2.02 4.56 -2.33
CA VAL A 99 2.74 4.15 -3.54
C VAL A 99 4.10 3.58 -3.19
N ILE A 100 4.39 2.41 -3.73
CA ILE A 100 5.69 1.73 -3.64
C ILE A 100 6.27 1.66 -5.06
N ARG A 101 7.53 2.05 -5.20
CA ARG A 101 8.30 2.00 -6.45
C ARG A 101 9.76 1.67 -6.14
N PRO A 102 10.56 1.21 -7.12
CA PRO A 102 12.00 1.12 -6.94
C PRO A 102 12.56 2.47 -6.47
N GLY A 103 13.44 2.41 -5.47
CA GLY A 103 14.02 3.60 -4.84
C GLY A 103 13.18 4.26 -3.73
N GLY A 104 11.91 3.88 -3.48
CA GLY A 104 11.22 4.37 -2.28
C GLY A 104 9.71 4.17 -2.16
N VAL A 105 9.18 4.62 -1.02
CA VAL A 105 7.76 4.59 -0.65
C VAL A 105 7.23 6.00 -0.41
N SER A 106 6.10 6.36 -1.02
CA SER A 106 5.47 7.68 -0.89
C SER A 106 4.94 7.97 0.53
N GLY A 107 4.39 9.17 0.74
CA GLY A 107 3.48 9.41 1.86
C GLY A 107 2.16 8.63 1.70
N ILE A 108 1.37 8.58 2.77
CA ILE A 108 -0.03 8.17 2.69
C ILE A 108 -0.81 9.42 2.27
N GLU A 109 -1.46 9.35 1.11
CA GLU A 109 -2.17 10.48 0.49
C GLU A 109 -3.67 10.21 0.49
N LYS A 110 -4.51 11.23 0.71
CA LYS A 110 -5.97 11.05 0.67
C LYS A 110 -6.47 11.13 -0.77
N ALA A 111 -7.56 10.42 -1.05
CA ALA A 111 -8.24 10.54 -2.32
C ALA A 111 -8.71 12.00 -2.55
N GLY A 112 -8.06 12.70 -3.48
CA GLY A 112 -8.38 14.10 -3.82
C GLY A 112 -7.22 15.08 -3.68
N ASP A 113 -6.12 14.71 -3.04
CA ASP A 113 -4.92 15.55 -2.89
C ASP A 113 -3.93 15.43 -4.08
N VAL A 114 -4.28 14.65 -5.12
CA VAL A 114 -3.52 14.38 -6.35
C VAL A 114 -4.23 14.95 -7.58
#